data_AF-A0A2P5W5C5-F1
#
_entry.id   AF-A0A2P5W5C5-F1
#
_cell.length_a   1.000
_cell.length_b   1.000
_cell.length_c   1.000
_cell.angle_alpha   90.00
_cell.angle_beta   90.00
_cell.angle_gamma   90.00
#
_symmetry.space_group_name_H-M   'P 1'
#
loop_
_entity.id
_entity.type
_entity.pdbx_description
1 polymer ?
#
loop_
_entity_poly.entity_id
_entity_poly.type
_entity_poly.pdbx_seq_one_letter_code
_entity_poly.pdbx_strand_id
1 'polypeptide(L)'
;MADGHESDKNIEIWKIKKLIKALEAARGNGTSMISLIMPPRDQISRVTKMLGDEFGTASNIKSRVNRQSVLGAITSAQQRLKLYSKVPPNGLVLYTGTIVTDDGKEKKVTIDFEPFRPINASLYLCDNKFHTEALNELLESDDKFAFCFRKLLLYLVMADGHESDKNIEIWKIKKLIKALEAARGNGTSMISLIMPPRDQISRVTKMLGDEFGTASNIKSRVNRQSVLGAITSAQQRLKLYSKVPPNGLVLYTGTIVTDDGKEKKVTIDFEPFRPINASLYLCDNKFHTEALNELLESDDKFGFIVMDGNGTLFGTLSGNTREVLHKFSVDLPKKHGRGGQSALRFARLRMEKRHNYVRKTAELATQFFINPSTSQPNVSGLILAGSADFKTELSQSDMFDQRLQAKILNVVDVSYGGENGFNQAIELSSEILANVKFIQEKRLIGKYFEEISQDTGKYVFGVDDTLKALEMGAVETLIVWENLDINRYQLKNSTTGEITIKHLNKEQEANESNFRDPVSSADLEVVEKMPLLEWFANDYRQFGCSLEFVTNKSQEGSQFCRGFGGIGGILRYQLDMRSFDEFSDEEVYDDSE
;
A
#
# COMPACT_ATOMS: atom_id res chain seq x y z
N MET A 1 -2.58 32.43 2.48
CA MET A 1 -3.59 32.84 3.49
C MET A 1 -4.71 31.81 3.66
N ALA A 2 -4.80 30.73 2.86
CA ALA A 2 -5.78 29.66 3.04
C ALA A 2 -5.29 28.53 3.98
N ASP A 3 -3.97 28.31 4.07
CA ASP A 3 -3.40 27.16 4.82
C ASP A 3 -3.57 27.23 6.34
N GLY A 4 -3.57 28.44 6.93
CA GLY A 4 -3.78 28.61 8.37
C GLY A 4 -5.19 28.27 8.85
N HIS A 5 -6.18 28.33 7.95
CA HIS A 5 -7.57 28.02 8.30
C HIS A 5 -7.86 26.51 8.31
N GLU A 6 -6.99 25.70 7.71
CA GLU A 6 -7.14 24.24 7.62
C GLU A 6 -6.42 23.54 8.78
N SER A 7 -5.29 24.08 9.24
CA SER A 7 -4.60 23.63 10.46
C SER A 7 -5.47 23.81 11.71
N ASP A 8 -6.12 24.96 11.85
CA ASP A 8 -6.99 25.24 13.00
C ASP A 8 -8.20 24.30 13.06
N LYS A 9 -8.77 23.95 11.90
CA LYS A 9 -9.88 22.98 11.80
C LYS A 9 -9.44 21.57 12.20
N ASN A 10 -8.25 21.14 11.81
CA ASN A 10 -7.73 19.82 12.18
C ASN A 10 -7.47 19.71 13.69
N ILE A 11 -7.03 20.80 14.33
CA ILE A 11 -6.87 20.88 15.80
C ILE A 11 -8.23 20.79 16.51
N GLU A 12 -9.27 21.47 16.00
CA GLU A 12 -10.62 21.38 16.55
C GLU A 12 -11.23 19.99 16.39
N ILE A 13 -11.04 19.34 15.23
CA ILE A 13 -11.47 17.95 14.99
C ILE A 13 -10.75 16.99 15.95
N TRP A 14 -9.45 17.18 16.20
CA TRP A 14 -8.71 16.36 17.15
C TRP A 14 -9.22 16.55 18.58
N LYS A 15 -9.50 17.78 19.01
CA LYS A 15 -10.10 18.08 20.32
C LYS A 15 -11.46 17.38 20.48
N ILE A 16 -12.29 17.39 19.44
CA ILE A 16 -13.61 16.73 19.45
C ILE A 16 -13.46 15.19 19.50
N LYS A 17 -12.54 14.60 18.72
CA LYS A 17 -12.27 13.14 18.79
C LYS A 17 -11.76 12.71 20.16
N LYS A 18 -10.86 13.49 20.78
CA LYS A 18 -10.37 13.25 22.14
C LYS A 18 -11.50 13.35 23.17
N LEU A 19 -12.41 14.31 22.98
CA LEU A 19 -13.58 14.53 23.83
C LEU A 19 -14.61 13.40 23.71
N ILE A 20 -14.88 12.90 22.50
CA ILE A 20 -15.75 11.72 22.27
C ILE A 20 -15.19 10.50 23.00
N LYS A 21 -13.89 10.21 22.85
CA LYS A 21 -13.24 9.08 23.53
C LYS A 21 -13.31 9.21 25.06
N ALA A 22 -13.18 10.43 25.59
CA ALA A 22 -13.33 10.69 27.02
C ALA A 22 -14.78 10.53 27.51
N LEU A 23 -15.77 10.95 26.71
CA LEU A 23 -17.20 10.82 27.03
C LEU A 23 -17.67 9.36 26.96
N GLU A 24 -17.16 8.56 26.03
CA GLU A 24 -17.48 7.13 25.90
C GLU A 24 -16.86 6.28 27.01
N ALA A 25 -15.68 6.68 27.50
CA ALA A 25 -15.02 6.03 28.64
C ALA A 25 -15.73 6.32 29.98
N ALA A 26 -16.42 7.45 30.10
CA ALA A 26 -17.14 7.83 31.31
C ALA A 26 -18.39 6.95 31.54
N ARG A 27 -18.40 6.20 32.65
CA ARG A 27 -19.58 5.43 33.10
C ARG A 27 -20.18 6.03 34.37
N GLY A 28 -21.49 6.25 34.37
CA GLY A 28 -22.24 6.72 35.54
C GLY A 28 -22.83 5.58 36.36
N ASN A 29 -23.06 5.81 37.66
CA ASN A 29 -23.84 4.92 38.51
C ASN A 29 -25.33 5.24 38.35
N GLY A 30 -26.01 4.55 37.42
CA GLY A 30 -27.43 4.78 37.12
C GLY A 30 -27.69 5.99 36.22
N THR A 31 -28.96 6.39 36.08
CA THR A 31 -29.45 7.37 35.10
C THR A 31 -29.09 8.81 35.51
N SER A 32 -27.82 9.16 35.46
CA SER A 32 -27.30 10.42 35.99
C SER A 32 -26.55 11.27 34.95
N MET A 33 -26.61 10.87 33.67
CA MET A 33 -25.90 11.51 32.56
C MET A 33 -26.92 12.12 31.60
N ILE A 34 -26.85 13.44 31.43
CA ILE A 34 -27.72 14.20 30.54
C ILE A 34 -26.90 14.64 29.33
N SER A 35 -27.41 14.31 28.14
CA SER A 35 -26.90 14.77 26.85
C SER A 35 -27.93 15.71 26.24
N LEU A 36 -27.58 17.00 26.13
CA LEU A 36 -28.45 18.04 25.57
C LEU A 36 -27.78 18.67 24.35
N ILE A 37 -28.48 18.66 23.21
CA ILE A 37 -28.03 19.26 21.96
C ILE A 37 -29.08 20.25 21.49
N MET A 38 -28.67 21.51 21.34
CA MET A 38 -29.51 22.61 20.90
C MET A 38 -29.10 23.10 19.50
N PRO A 39 -29.99 23.06 18.50
CA PRO A 39 -29.70 23.58 17.18
C PRO A 39 -29.71 25.13 17.18
N PRO A 40 -29.04 25.78 16.20
CA PRO A 40 -28.82 27.23 16.21
C PRO A 40 -30.09 28.09 16.05
N ARG A 41 -31.23 27.48 15.67
CA ARG A 41 -32.53 28.16 15.54
C ARG A 41 -33.45 28.00 16.77
N ASP A 42 -33.00 27.29 17.81
CA ASP A 42 -33.83 27.01 18.98
C ASP A 42 -33.79 28.15 20.02
N GLN A 43 -34.83 28.24 20.84
CA GLN A 43 -34.91 29.21 21.93
C GLN A 43 -34.54 28.58 23.27
N ILE A 44 -33.59 29.20 24.01
CA ILE A 44 -33.16 28.77 25.35
C ILE A 44 -34.34 28.71 26.34
N SER A 45 -35.33 29.59 26.18
CA SER A 45 -36.56 29.61 26.99
C SER A 45 -37.37 28.31 26.89
N ARG A 46 -37.44 27.70 25.70
CA ARG A 46 -38.14 26.43 25.46
C ARG A 46 -37.47 25.27 26.18
N VAL A 47 -36.15 25.17 26.06
CA VAL A 47 -35.35 24.11 26.69
C VAL A 47 -35.31 24.28 28.22
N THR A 48 -35.27 25.52 28.71
CA THR A 48 -35.34 25.80 30.16
C THR A 48 -36.68 25.36 30.74
N LYS A 49 -37.79 25.56 30.01
CA LYS A 49 -39.12 25.09 30.43
C LYS A 49 -39.19 23.55 30.45
N MET A 50 -38.68 22.90 29.41
CA MET A 50 -38.58 21.44 29.34
C MET A 50 -37.79 20.86 30.52
N LEU A 51 -36.62 21.42 30.84
CA LEU A 51 -35.82 20.99 32.00
C LEU A 51 -36.53 21.24 33.34
N GLY A 52 -37.41 22.25 33.42
CA GLY A 52 -38.24 22.49 34.59
C GLY A 52 -39.32 21.41 34.79
N ASP A 53 -39.96 20.98 33.70
CA ASP A 53 -40.95 19.90 33.72
C ASP A 53 -40.28 18.56 34.09
N GLU A 54 -39.08 18.29 33.54
CA GLU A 54 -38.27 17.10 33.85
C GLU A 54 -37.73 17.11 35.30
N PHE A 55 -37.47 18.28 35.87
CA PHE A 55 -37.14 18.39 37.29
C PHE A 55 -38.32 17.94 38.17
N GLY A 56 -39.55 18.28 37.77
CA GLY A 56 -40.78 17.87 38.43
C GLY A 56 -40.99 16.35 38.37
N THR A 57 -40.81 15.73 37.20
CA THR A 57 -40.93 14.27 37.03
C THR A 57 -39.83 13.52 37.80
N ALA A 58 -38.58 14.00 37.75
CA ALA A 58 -37.46 13.40 38.46
C ALA A 58 -37.62 13.42 39.99
N SER A 59 -38.35 14.39 40.55
CA SER A 59 -38.59 14.48 41.99
C SER A 59 -39.39 13.28 42.55
N ASN A 60 -40.15 12.58 41.70
CA ASN A 60 -40.98 11.42 42.06
C ASN A 60 -40.24 10.06 42.01
N ILE A 61 -38.94 10.03 41.67
CA ILE A 61 -38.15 8.78 41.56
C ILE A 61 -38.00 8.10 42.93
N LYS A 62 -38.35 6.82 43.05
CA LYS A 62 -38.35 6.08 44.35
C LYS A 62 -36.97 5.97 45.03
N SER A 63 -35.89 5.83 44.26
CA SER A 63 -34.52 5.74 44.79
C SER A 63 -33.99 7.12 45.20
N ARG A 64 -33.63 7.29 46.48
CA ARG A 64 -33.09 8.56 47.03
C ARG A 64 -31.77 8.98 46.37
N VAL A 65 -30.88 8.01 46.12
CA VAL A 65 -29.55 8.24 45.53
C VAL A 65 -29.70 8.71 44.08
N ASN A 66 -30.44 7.95 43.25
CA ASN A 66 -30.65 8.31 41.84
C ASN A 66 -31.39 9.64 41.69
N ARG A 67 -32.38 9.90 42.56
CA ARG A 67 -33.12 11.17 42.59
C ARG A 67 -32.17 12.36 42.81
N GLN A 68 -31.24 12.24 43.76
CA GLN A 68 -30.31 13.33 44.08
C GLN A 68 -29.30 13.56 42.94
N SER A 69 -28.84 12.50 42.28
CA SER A 69 -27.92 12.61 41.13
C SER A 69 -28.60 13.22 39.90
N VAL A 70 -29.81 12.78 39.54
CA VAL A 70 -30.59 13.32 38.41
C VAL A 70 -30.93 14.80 38.64
N LEU A 71 -31.48 15.14 39.81
CA LEU A 71 -31.81 16.53 40.15
C LEU A 71 -30.55 17.41 40.17
N GLY A 72 -29.42 16.87 40.63
CA GLY A 72 -28.12 17.55 40.59
C GLY A 72 -27.63 17.83 39.17
N ALA A 73 -27.79 16.87 38.24
CA ALA A 73 -27.44 17.03 36.84
C ALA A 73 -28.34 18.07 36.14
N ILE A 74 -29.66 18.00 36.34
CA ILE A 74 -30.63 18.97 35.78
C ILE A 74 -30.34 20.38 36.31
N THR A 75 -30.10 20.53 37.61
CA THR A 75 -29.78 21.84 38.21
C THR A 75 -28.49 22.42 37.62
N SER A 76 -27.48 21.59 37.40
CA SER A 76 -26.21 22.00 36.79
C SER A 76 -26.40 22.42 35.33
N ALA A 77 -27.22 21.68 34.56
CA ALA A 77 -27.59 22.05 33.20
C ALA A 77 -28.35 23.37 33.14
N GLN A 78 -29.32 23.59 34.03
CA GLN A 78 -30.07 24.84 34.13
C GLN A 78 -29.18 26.03 34.53
N GLN A 79 -28.22 25.84 35.44
CA GLN A 79 -27.25 26.88 35.81
C GLN A 79 -26.35 27.24 34.63
N ARG A 80 -25.90 26.25 33.85
CA ARG A 80 -25.05 26.48 32.68
C ARG A 80 -25.80 27.19 31.55
N LEU A 81 -27.06 26.81 31.29
CA LEU A 81 -27.90 27.45 30.27
C LEU A 81 -28.21 28.93 30.58
N LYS A 82 -28.26 29.33 31.86
CA LYS A 82 -28.44 30.73 32.26
C LYS A 82 -27.27 31.64 31.88
N LEU A 83 -26.09 31.09 31.60
CA LEU A 83 -24.93 31.86 31.15
C LEU A 83 -25.05 32.29 29.68
N TYR A 84 -25.91 31.63 28.90
CA TYR A 84 -26.11 31.91 27.48
C TYR A 84 -27.34 32.80 27.28
N SER A 85 -27.14 33.97 26.66
CA SER A 85 -28.24 34.89 26.30
C SER A 85 -28.89 34.55 24.95
N LYS A 86 -28.13 33.90 24.05
CA LYS A 86 -28.54 33.38 22.74
C LYS A 86 -27.79 32.08 22.44
N VAL A 87 -28.39 31.21 21.63
CA VAL A 87 -27.70 30.00 21.13
C VAL A 87 -26.61 30.42 20.14
N PRO A 88 -25.38 29.88 20.24
CA PRO A 88 -24.31 30.15 19.28
C PRO A 88 -24.69 29.77 17.83
N PRO A 89 -24.04 30.39 16.81
CA PRO A 89 -24.42 30.23 15.40
C PRO A 89 -24.31 28.80 14.88
N ASN A 90 -23.46 27.95 15.46
CA ASN A 90 -23.35 26.53 15.10
C ASN A 90 -24.14 25.59 16.03
N GLY A 91 -24.88 26.12 17.01
CA GLY A 91 -25.59 25.33 18.02
C GLY A 91 -24.81 25.19 19.32
N LEU A 92 -25.39 24.51 20.31
CA LEU A 92 -24.80 24.30 21.64
C LEU A 92 -24.93 22.83 22.04
N VAL A 93 -23.81 22.22 22.42
CA VAL A 93 -23.78 20.87 22.99
C VAL A 93 -23.44 20.98 24.48
N LEU A 94 -24.26 20.36 25.33
CA LEU A 94 -24.11 20.35 26.78
C LEU A 94 -24.19 18.92 27.30
N TYR A 95 -23.12 18.48 27.95
CA TYR A 95 -23.06 17.21 28.67
C TYR A 95 -22.92 17.48 30.17
N THR A 96 -23.87 16.99 30.96
CA THR A 96 -23.83 17.12 32.42
C THR A 96 -24.09 15.79 33.08
N GLY A 97 -23.28 15.41 34.06
CA GLY A 97 -23.53 14.20 34.83
C GLY A 97 -22.54 13.96 35.95
N THR A 98 -22.76 12.89 36.71
CA THR A 98 -21.86 12.43 37.76
C THR A 98 -21.13 11.17 37.31
N ILE A 99 -19.81 11.27 37.16
CA ILE A 99 -18.95 10.12 36.82
C ILE A 99 -18.32 9.57 38.09
N VAL A 100 -18.06 8.27 38.11
CA VAL A 100 -17.27 7.61 39.17
C VAL A 100 -15.85 7.46 38.64
N THR A 101 -14.87 8.03 39.32
CA THR A 101 -13.45 7.82 38.99
C THR A 101 -12.98 6.46 39.50
N ASP A 102 -11.88 5.93 38.97
CA ASP A 102 -11.34 4.61 39.34
C ASP A 102 -11.07 4.46 40.86
N ASP A 103 -10.84 5.58 41.55
CA ASP A 103 -10.73 5.68 43.02
C ASP A 103 -12.06 5.52 43.79
N GLY A 104 -13.17 5.25 43.11
CA GLY A 104 -14.52 5.12 43.71
C GLY A 104 -15.15 6.43 44.19
N LYS A 105 -14.57 7.59 43.85
CA LYS A 105 -15.10 8.92 44.20
C LYS A 105 -16.05 9.44 43.11
N GLU A 106 -17.15 10.07 43.52
CA GLU A 106 -18.10 10.72 42.61
C GLU A 106 -17.63 12.12 42.21
N LYS A 107 -17.48 12.37 40.90
CA LYS A 107 -17.11 13.68 40.34
C LYS A 107 -18.22 14.21 39.43
N LYS A 108 -18.66 15.45 39.68
CA LYS A 108 -19.60 16.15 38.78
C LYS A 108 -18.84 16.69 37.56
N VAL A 109 -19.30 16.34 36.38
CA VAL A 109 -18.75 16.78 35.10
C VAL A 109 -19.81 17.60 34.38
N THR A 110 -19.40 18.76 33.89
CA THR A 110 -20.22 19.64 33.04
C THR A 110 -19.31 20.15 31.94
N ILE A 111 -19.66 19.81 30.70
CA ILE A 111 -18.90 20.16 29.50
C ILE A 111 -19.88 20.81 28.53
N ASP A 112 -19.55 22.01 28.08
CA ASP A 112 -20.27 22.75 27.06
C ASP A 112 -19.31 23.27 25.99
N PHE A 113 -19.70 23.13 24.73
CA PHE A 113 -18.95 23.66 23.60
C PHE A 113 -19.86 23.97 22.41
N GLU A 114 -19.39 24.87 21.56
CA GLU A 114 -19.97 25.12 20.24
C GLU A 114 -19.32 24.18 19.22
N PRO A 115 -20.09 23.41 18.43
CA PRO A 115 -19.54 22.55 17.39
C PRO A 115 -19.01 23.36 16.20
N PHE A 116 -18.03 22.81 15.48
CA PHE A 116 -17.40 23.46 14.31
C PHE A 116 -18.36 23.61 13.10
N ARG A 117 -19.51 22.94 13.10
CA ARG A 117 -20.57 23.01 12.09
C ARG A 117 -21.96 23.04 12.74
N PRO A 118 -22.95 23.67 12.08
CA PRO A 118 -24.31 23.76 12.60
C PRO A 118 -24.98 22.39 12.71
N ILE A 119 -25.35 22.00 13.93
CA ILE A 119 -26.14 20.79 14.18
C ILE A 119 -27.63 21.09 13.98
N ASN A 120 -28.31 20.32 13.14
CA ASN A 120 -29.76 20.46 12.89
C ASN A 120 -30.63 19.53 13.75
N ALA A 121 -30.03 18.62 14.51
CA ALA A 121 -30.73 17.69 15.40
C ALA A 121 -30.88 18.28 16.81
N SER A 122 -32.08 18.21 17.38
CA SER A 122 -32.31 18.47 18.81
C SER A 122 -32.38 17.15 19.57
N LEU A 123 -31.52 16.96 20.57
CA LEU A 123 -31.46 15.73 21.35
C LEU A 123 -31.46 16.07 22.84
N TYR A 124 -32.34 15.42 23.61
CA TYR A 124 -32.30 15.41 25.07
C TYR A 124 -32.45 13.96 25.53
N LEU A 125 -31.41 13.42 26.16
CA LEU A 125 -31.39 12.05 26.69
C LEU A 125 -30.81 12.05 28.09
N CYS A 126 -31.46 11.32 29.00
CA CYS A 126 -30.99 11.05 30.36
C CYS A 126 -30.80 9.54 30.50
N ASP A 127 -29.55 9.07 30.51
CA ASP A 127 -29.20 7.65 30.59
C ASP A 127 -27.98 7.43 31.51
N ASN A 128 -27.49 6.19 31.57
CA ASN A 128 -26.30 5.78 32.32
C ASN A 128 -24.99 6.13 31.58
N LYS A 129 -25.08 6.63 30.34
CA LYS A 129 -23.96 6.99 29.44
C LYS A 129 -24.24 8.30 28.71
N PHE A 130 -23.18 8.96 28.25
CA PHE A 130 -23.32 10.07 27.31
C PHE A 130 -23.54 9.55 25.88
N HIS A 131 -24.47 10.17 25.15
CA HIS A 131 -24.70 9.84 23.74
C HIS A 131 -23.89 10.77 22.83
N THR A 132 -23.00 10.18 22.03
CA THR A 132 -22.08 10.87 21.10
C THR A 132 -22.48 10.70 19.63
N GLU A 133 -23.59 10.04 19.33
CA GLU A 133 -24.04 9.69 17.97
C GLU A 133 -24.13 10.92 17.04
N ALA A 134 -24.70 12.03 17.53
CA ALA A 134 -24.80 13.28 16.76
C ALA A 134 -23.43 13.95 16.50
N LEU A 135 -22.43 13.72 17.37
CA LEU A 135 -21.06 14.18 17.16
C LEU A 135 -20.30 13.26 16.18
N ASN A 136 -20.60 11.97 16.17
CA ASN A 136 -20.06 11.03 15.20
C ASN A 136 -20.62 11.30 13.79
N GLU A 137 -21.90 11.64 13.67
CA GLU A 137 -22.52 12.00 12.38
C GLU A 137 -21.90 13.29 11.78
N LEU A 138 -21.50 14.24 12.63
CA LEU A 138 -20.73 15.42 12.21
C LEU A 138 -19.38 15.04 11.60
N LEU A 139 -18.70 14.04 12.15
CA LEU A 139 -17.41 13.54 11.66
C LEU A 139 -17.56 12.71 10.37
N GLU A 140 -18.61 11.90 10.24
CA GLU A 140 -18.86 11.06 9.04
C GLU A 140 -19.23 11.88 7.79
N SER A 141 -19.81 13.07 7.96
CA SER A 141 -20.14 13.95 6.84
C SER A 141 -18.91 14.43 6.06
N ASP A 142 -17.76 14.54 6.73
CA ASP A 142 -16.48 14.85 6.11
C ASP A 142 -15.87 13.66 5.39
N ASP A 143 -16.14 12.43 5.82
CA ASP A 143 -15.74 11.28 5.03
C ASP A 143 -16.43 11.30 3.67
N LYS A 144 -17.67 11.78 3.50
CA LYS A 144 -18.31 11.81 2.15
C LYS A 144 -17.79 12.93 1.23
N PHE A 145 -17.48 14.12 1.75
CA PHE A 145 -16.94 15.21 0.94
C PHE A 145 -15.43 15.03 0.66
N ALA A 146 -14.68 14.56 1.66
CA ALA A 146 -13.31 14.11 1.49
C ALA A 146 -13.26 12.84 0.62
N PHE A 147 -14.24 11.95 0.63
CA PHE A 147 -14.30 10.78 -0.27
C PHE A 147 -14.72 11.14 -1.68
N CYS A 148 -15.43 12.23 -1.96
CA CYS A 148 -15.70 12.63 -3.34
C CYS A 148 -14.48 13.33 -3.97
N PHE A 149 -13.82 14.21 -3.21
CA PHE A 149 -12.59 14.87 -3.65
C PHE A 149 -11.37 13.93 -3.60
N ARG A 150 -11.23 13.09 -2.55
CA ARG A 150 -10.33 11.93 -2.55
C ARG A 150 -10.71 11.02 -3.69
N LYS A 151 -11.93 10.53 -3.92
CA LYS A 151 -12.18 9.61 -5.05
C LYS A 151 -11.79 10.19 -6.41
N LEU A 152 -11.82 11.51 -6.61
CA LEU A 152 -11.27 12.16 -7.81
C LEU A 152 -9.73 12.22 -7.83
N LEU A 153 -9.09 12.54 -6.69
CA LEU A 153 -7.63 12.63 -6.53
C LEU A 153 -6.96 11.25 -6.37
N LEU A 154 -7.56 10.37 -5.59
CA LEU A 154 -7.38 8.93 -5.43
C LEU A 154 -7.56 8.23 -6.79
N TYR A 155 -8.47 8.62 -7.69
CA TYR A 155 -8.46 8.04 -9.06
C TYR A 155 -7.20 8.39 -9.85
N LEU A 156 -6.58 9.54 -9.58
CA LEU A 156 -5.34 9.99 -10.23
C LEU A 156 -4.09 9.38 -9.56
N VAL A 157 -4.12 9.18 -8.23
CA VAL A 157 -3.03 8.57 -7.44
C VAL A 157 -3.09 7.02 -7.45
N MET A 158 -4.27 6.41 -7.60
CA MET A 158 -4.44 4.95 -7.65
C MET A 158 -3.94 4.32 -8.95
N ALA A 159 -3.68 5.12 -10.00
CA ALA A 159 -3.09 4.60 -11.22
C ALA A 159 -1.61 4.22 -11.01
N ASP A 160 -0.85 5.02 -10.23
CA ASP A 160 0.56 4.74 -9.94
C ASP A 160 0.70 3.68 -8.82
N GLY A 161 -0.23 3.61 -7.88
CA GLY A 161 -0.24 2.58 -6.82
C GLY A 161 -0.39 1.15 -7.35
N HIS A 162 -0.88 0.97 -8.57
CA HIS A 162 -1.08 -0.37 -9.15
C HIS A 162 0.22 -1.02 -9.64
N GLU A 163 1.28 -0.25 -9.89
CA GLU A 163 2.62 -0.76 -10.25
C GLU A 163 3.46 -1.08 -9.00
N SER A 164 3.46 -0.20 -8.00
CA SER A 164 4.12 -0.45 -6.72
C SER A 164 3.55 -1.69 -6.03
N ASP A 165 2.22 -1.87 -6.05
CA ASP A 165 1.57 -3.04 -5.46
C ASP A 165 1.97 -4.35 -6.16
N LYS A 166 2.13 -4.32 -7.49
CA LYS A 166 2.64 -5.46 -8.25
C LYS A 166 4.10 -5.77 -7.88
N ASN A 167 4.93 -4.75 -7.69
CA ASN A 167 6.32 -4.94 -7.27
C ASN A 167 6.40 -5.58 -5.89
N ILE A 168 5.49 -5.23 -4.97
CA ILE A 168 5.38 -5.84 -3.64
C ILE A 168 4.95 -7.31 -3.75
N GLU A 169 3.96 -7.63 -4.58
CA GLU A 169 3.54 -9.03 -4.82
C GLU A 169 4.66 -9.86 -5.45
N ILE A 170 5.37 -9.31 -6.43
CA ILE A 170 6.55 -9.91 -7.05
C ILE A 170 7.63 -10.17 -5.99
N TRP A 171 7.88 -9.23 -5.08
CA TRP A 171 8.84 -9.41 -3.98
C TRP A 171 8.41 -10.51 -3.02
N LYS A 172 7.12 -10.56 -2.62
CA LYS A 172 6.59 -11.65 -1.77
C LYS A 172 6.80 -13.01 -2.41
N ILE A 173 6.53 -13.14 -3.71
CA ILE A 173 6.73 -14.38 -4.46
C ILE A 173 8.21 -14.73 -4.59
N LYS A 174 9.10 -13.76 -4.87
CA LYS A 174 10.56 -13.97 -4.88
C LYS A 174 11.07 -14.52 -3.54
N LYS A 175 10.63 -13.92 -2.42
CA LYS A 175 11.00 -14.37 -1.08
C LYS A 175 10.48 -15.79 -0.82
N LEU A 176 9.26 -16.08 -1.22
CA LEU A 176 8.64 -17.40 -1.10
C LEU A 176 9.41 -18.45 -1.93
N ILE A 177 9.80 -18.15 -3.16
CA ILE A 177 10.62 -19.03 -4.00
C ILE A 177 11.97 -19.31 -3.34
N LYS A 178 12.65 -18.28 -2.81
CA LYS A 178 13.91 -18.46 -2.09
C LYS A 178 13.76 -19.37 -0.87
N ALA A 179 12.64 -19.25 -0.15
CA ALA A 179 12.32 -20.14 0.97
C ALA A 179 12.02 -21.58 0.51
N LEU A 180 11.30 -21.76 -0.60
CA LEU A 180 11.00 -23.07 -1.18
C LEU A 180 12.25 -23.77 -1.75
N GLU A 181 13.18 -23.03 -2.34
CA GLU A 181 14.44 -23.56 -2.87
C GLU A 181 15.43 -23.95 -1.76
N ALA A 182 15.44 -23.21 -0.65
CA ALA A 182 16.22 -23.54 0.54
C ALA A 182 15.66 -24.78 1.27
N ALA A 183 14.34 -24.97 1.21
CA ALA A 183 13.67 -26.13 1.81
C ALA A 183 14.06 -27.43 1.10
N ARG A 184 14.78 -28.30 1.82
CA ARG A 184 15.11 -29.66 1.35
C ARG A 184 14.42 -30.72 2.20
N GLY A 185 13.85 -31.71 1.51
CA GLY A 185 13.20 -32.86 2.14
C GLY A 185 14.14 -34.07 2.23
N ASN A 186 13.92 -34.92 3.23
CA ASN A 186 14.57 -36.23 3.33
C ASN A 186 13.79 -37.24 2.46
N GLY A 187 14.25 -37.46 1.23
CA GLY A 187 13.63 -38.37 0.26
C GLY A 187 12.63 -37.67 -0.67
N THR A 188 11.80 -38.44 -1.37
CA THR A 188 10.88 -37.94 -2.42
C THR A 188 9.51 -37.56 -1.84
N SER A 189 9.45 -36.60 -0.92
CA SER A 189 8.21 -36.22 -0.24
C SER A 189 7.73 -34.80 -0.56
N MET A 190 8.33 -34.15 -1.56
CA MET A 190 8.03 -32.78 -1.95
C MET A 190 7.22 -32.78 -3.24
N ILE A 191 5.96 -32.39 -3.15
CA ILE A 191 5.04 -32.30 -4.28
C ILE A 191 4.98 -30.84 -4.74
N SER A 192 5.27 -30.64 -6.01
CA SER A 192 5.08 -29.37 -6.72
C SER A 192 3.94 -29.55 -7.72
N LEU A 193 2.83 -28.85 -7.50
CA LEU A 193 1.64 -28.90 -8.35
C LEU A 193 1.32 -27.49 -8.87
N ILE A 194 1.24 -27.34 -10.18
CA ILE A 194 0.89 -26.10 -10.87
C ILE A 194 -0.28 -26.39 -11.81
N MET A 195 -1.38 -25.64 -11.63
CA MET A 195 -2.58 -25.74 -12.45
C MET A 195 -2.77 -24.47 -13.27
N PRO A 196 -2.88 -24.57 -14.61
CA PRO A 196 -3.12 -23.41 -15.46
C PRO A 196 -4.55 -22.90 -15.31
N PRO A 197 -4.81 -21.62 -15.65
CA PRO A 197 -6.16 -21.09 -15.63
C PRO A 197 -6.99 -21.84 -16.67
N ARG A 198 -8.24 -22.17 -16.31
CA ARG A 198 -9.21 -23.00 -17.06
C ARG A 198 -9.07 -24.52 -16.87
N ASP A 199 -8.08 -25.02 -16.14
CA ASP A 199 -8.08 -26.44 -15.78
C ASP A 199 -9.18 -26.75 -14.74
N GLN A 200 -9.59 -28.02 -14.66
CA GLN A 200 -10.62 -28.49 -13.72
C GLN A 200 -9.98 -29.16 -12.50
N ILE A 201 -10.37 -28.72 -11.30
CA ILE A 201 -9.89 -29.30 -10.03
C ILE A 201 -10.22 -30.79 -9.92
N SER A 202 -11.35 -31.23 -10.48
CA SER A 202 -11.78 -32.63 -10.51
C SER A 202 -10.77 -33.54 -11.21
N ARG A 203 -10.20 -33.10 -12.35
CA ARG A 203 -9.17 -33.83 -13.09
C ARG A 203 -7.93 -34.03 -12.24
N VAL A 204 -7.45 -32.97 -11.58
CA VAL A 204 -6.25 -33.02 -10.74
C VAL A 204 -6.48 -33.82 -9.47
N THR A 205 -7.67 -33.72 -8.86
CA THR A 205 -8.05 -34.53 -7.69
C THR A 205 -8.06 -36.02 -8.04
N LYS A 206 -8.55 -36.39 -9.24
CA LYS A 206 -8.51 -37.77 -9.73
C LYS A 206 -7.06 -38.25 -9.92
N MET A 207 -6.22 -37.44 -10.57
CA MET A 207 -4.80 -37.75 -10.76
C MET A 207 -4.08 -37.97 -9.41
N LEU A 208 -4.30 -37.10 -8.42
CA LEU A 208 -3.75 -37.31 -7.08
C LEU A 208 -4.30 -38.57 -6.39
N GLY A 209 -5.53 -38.98 -6.70
CA GLY A 209 -6.10 -40.24 -6.22
C GLY A 209 -5.40 -41.47 -6.82
N ASP A 210 -5.10 -41.42 -8.12
CA ASP A 210 -4.35 -42.48 -8.81
C ASP A 210 -2.91 -42.56 -8.27
N GLU A 211 -2.25 -41.41 -8.04
CA GLU A 211 -0.92 -41.30 -7.44
C GLU A 211 -0.87 -41.76 -5.99
N PHE A 212 -1.94 -41.56 -5.23
CA PHE A 212 -2.06 -42.12 -3.89
C PHE A 212 -2.05 -43.66 -3.92
N GLY A 213 -2.74 -44.25 -4.91
CA GLY A 213 -2.78 -45.69 -5.15
C GLY A 213 -1.40 -46.26 -5.51
N THR A 214 -0.67 -45.60 -6.43
CA THR A 214 0.68 -46.02 -6.82
C THR A 214 1.68 -45.88 -5.68
N ALA A 215 1.62 -44.78 -4.92
CA ALA A 215 2.49 -44.54 -3.78
C ALA A 215 2.33 -45.58 -2.65
N SER A 216 1.17 -46.23 -2.54
CA SER A 216 0.95 -47.28 -1.53
C SER A 216 1.86 -48.51 -1.71
N ASN A 217 2.34 -48.73 -2.94
CA ASN A 217 3.23 -49.84 -3.31
C ASN A 217 4.71 -49.57 -3.02
N ILE A 218 5.08 -48.39 -2.49
CA ILE A 218 6.46 -48.06 -2.13
C ILE A 218 6.94 -49.00 -1.01
N LYS A 219 8.10 -49.64 -1.23
CA LYS A 219 8.70 -50.63 -0.31
C LYS A 219 9.18 -50.03 1.01
N SER A 220 9.78 -48.84 0.97
CA SER A 220 10.24 -48.14 2.17
C SER A 220 9.05 -47.62 2.98
N ARG A 221 8.90 -48.11 4.21
CA ARG A 221 7.80 -47.71 5.11
C ARG A 221 7.78 -46.21 5.38
N VAL A 222 8.96 -45.63 5.64
CA VAL A 222 9.11 -44.20 5.99
C VAL A 222 8.76 -43.32 4.78
N ASN A 223 9.39 -43.57 3.62
CA ASN A 223 9.13 -42.77 2.41
C ASN A 223 7.66 -42.89 1.97
N ARG A 224 7.08 -44.10 2.04
CA ARG A 224 5.67 -44.31 1.73
C ARG A 224 4.77 -43.44 2.61
N GLN A 225 5.02 -43.40 3.92
CA GLN A 225 4.22 -42.60 4.84
C GLN A 225 4.35 -41.09 4.55
N SER A 226 5.55 -40.62 4.23
CA SER A 226 5.80 -39.22 3.87
C SER A 226 5.09 -38.82 2.57
N VAL A 227 5.17 -39.65 1.52
CA VAL A 227 4.49 -39.41 0.23
C VAL A 227 2.98 -39.42 0.39
N LEU A 228 2.41 -40.44 1.04
CA LEU A 228 0.96 -40.53 1.28
C LEU A 228 0.47 -39.34 2.12
N GLY A 229 1.25 -38.90 3.11
CA GLY A 229 0.95 -37.72 3.91
C GLY A 229 0.95 -36.42 3.09
N ALA A 230 1.91 -36.24 2.19
CA ALA A 230 1.97 -35.09 1.29
C ALA A 230 0.78 -35.05 0.32
N ILE A 231 0.47 -36.17 -0.35
CA ILE A 231 -0.67 -36.27 -1.27
C ILE A 231 -1.99 -35.99 -0.53
N THR A 232 -2.16 -36.55 0.68
CA THR A 232 -3.36 -36.30 1.50
C THR A 232 -3.50 -34.82 1.85
N SER A 233 -2.39 -34.15 2.18
CA SER A 233 -2.39 -32.72 2.49
C SER A 233 -2.74 -31.88 1.25
N ALA A 234 -2.22 -32.25 0.09
CA ALA A 234 -2.53 -31.61 -1.19
C ALA A 234 -4.02 -31.76 -1.56
N GLN A 235 -4.58 -32.97 -1.43
CA GLN A 235 -6.00 -33.24 -1.66
C GLN A 235 -6.90 -32.46 -0.70
N GLN A 236 -6.52 -32.35 0.58
CA GLN A 236 -7.28 -31.56 1.56
C GLN A 236 -7.31 -30.08 1.20
N ARG A 237 -6.20 -29.52 0.73
CA ARG A 237 -6.15 -28.12 0.27
C ARG A 237 -6.96 -27.89 -1.00
N LEU A 238 -6.85 -28.78 -1.98
CA LEU A 238 -7.61 -28.63 -3.24
C LEU A 238 -9.13 -28.65 -3.02
N LYS A 239 -9.64 -29.33 -1.98
CA LYS A 239 -11.06 -29.30 -1.61
C LYS A 239 -11.57 -27.93 -1.17
N LEU A 240 -10.69 -27.03 -0.71
CA LEU A 240 -11.07 -25.66 -0.35
C LEU A 240 -11.42 -24.83 -1.60
N TYR A 241 -10.90 -25.22 -2.76
CA TYR A 241 -11.13 -24.53 -4.02
C TYR A 241 -12.26 -25.21 -4.81
N SER A 242 -13.33 -24.46 -5.09
CA SER A 242 -14.42 -24.95 -5.96
C SER A 242 -14.06 -24.86 -7.45
N LYS A 243 -13.24 -23.86 -7.82
CA LYS A 243 -12.77 -23.62 -9.20
C LYS A 243 -11.33 -23.09 -9.15
N VAL A 244 -10.54 -23.39 -10.18
CA VAL A 244 -9.19 -22.82 -10.32
C VAL A 244 -9.31 -21.30 -10.49
N PRO A 245 -8.56 -20.49 -9.72
CA PRO A 245 -8.52 -19.04 -9.85
C PRO A 245 -8.13 -18.58 -11.28
N PRO A 246 -8.45 -17.33 -11.66
CA PRO A 246 -8.25 -16.83 -13.02
C PRO A 246 -6.79 -16.78 -13.47
N ASN A 247 -5.82 -16.68 -12.55
CA ASN A 247 -4.39 -16.71 -12.88
C ASN A 247 -3.77 -18.12 -12.73
N GLY A 248 -4.56 -19.12 -12.36
CA GLY A 248 -4.07 -20.47 -12.06
C GLY A 248 -3.92 -20.70 -10.55
N LEU A 249 -3.43 -21.89 -10.17
CA LEU A 249 -3.18 -22.24 -8.78
C LEU A 249 -1.84 -22.95 -8.65
N VAL A 250 -1.05 -22.53 -7.68
CA VAL A 250 0.22 -23.18 -7.32
C VAL A 250 0.08 -23.77 -5.92
N LEU A 251 0.44 -25.04 -5.80
CA LEU A 251 0.37 -25.81 -4.56
C LEU A 251 1.69 -26.53 -4.32
N TYR A 252 2.35 -26.18 -3.22
CA TYR A 252 3.54 -26.86 -2.72
C TYR A 252 3.22 -27.57 -1.42
N THR A 253 3.38 -28.89 -1.39
CA THR A 253 3.16 -29.68 -0.17
C THR A 253 4.32 -30.63 0.07
N GLY A 254 4.78 -30.72 1.31
CA GLY A 254 5.84 -31.67 1.66
C GLY A 254 6.23 -31.61 3.13
N THR A 255 7.21 -32.44 3.48
CA THR A 255 7.79 -32.48 4.82
C THR A 255 9.21 -31.95 4.75
N ILE A 256 9.45 -30.79 5.36
CA ILE A 256 10.78 -30.19 5.43
C ILE A 256 11.39 -30.47 6.80
N VAL A 257 12.71 -30.62 6.83
CA VAL A 257 13.46 -30.66 8.09
C VAL A 257 13.87 -29.22 8.41
N THR A 258 13.39 -28.67 9.53
CA THR A 258 13.84 -27.37 10.02
C THR A 258 15.23 -27.49 10.65
N ASP A 259 15.94 -26.38 10.83
CA ASP A 259 17.30 -26.33 11.40
C ASP A 259 17.39 -26.99 12.80
N ASP A 260 16.28 -27.02 13.54
CA ASP A 260 16.14 -27.73 14.82
C ASP A 260 16.08 -29.27 14.71
N GLY A 261 16.25 -29.83 13.51
CA GLY A 261 16.16 -31.27 13.23
C GLY A 261 14.74 -31.85 13.32
N LYS A 262 13.73 -31.01 13.58
CA LYS A 262 12.31 -31.41 13.62
C LYS A 262 11.71 -31.46 12.21
N GLU A 263 10.85 -32.44 11.98
CA GLU A 263 10.08 -32.56 10.73
C GLU A 263 8.83 -31.67 10.80
N LYS A 264 8.71 -30.72 9.87
CA LYS A 264 7.54 -29.84 9.74
C LYS A 264 6.83 -30.12 8.42
N LYS A 265 5.52 -30.38 8.49
CA LYS A 265 4.65 -30.45 7.31
C LYS A 265 4.39 -29.03 6.81
N VAL A 266 4.77 -28.75 5.57
CA VAL A 266 4.55 -27.47 4.91
C VAL A 266 3.55 -27.66 3.79
N THR A 267 2.63 -26.73 3.70
CA THR A 267 1.56 -26.72 2.72
C THR A 267 1.28 -25.27 2.39
N ILE A 268 1.66 -24.87 1.19
CA ILE A 268 1.59 -23.49 0.70
C ILE A 268 0.76 -23.52 -0.58
N ASP A 269 -0.33 -22.78 -0.57
CA ASP A 269 -1.20 -22.56 -1.71
C ASP A 269 -1.35 -21.07 -1.97
N PHE A 270 -1.15 -20.65 -3.22
CA PHE A 270 -1.37 -19.26 -3.61
C PHE A 270 -1.75 -19.15 -5.09
N GLU A 271 -2.42 -18.05 -5.42
CA GLU A 271 -2.67 -17.63 -6.80
C GLU A 271 -1.49 -16.77 -7.29
N PRO A 272 -0.85 -17.09 -8.42
CA PRO A 272 0.20 -16.26 -8.98
C PRO A 272 -0.35 -14.91 -9.49
N PHE A 273 0.49 -13.88 -9.48
CA PHE A 273 0.13 -12.53 -9.97
C PHE A 273 -0.14 -12.46 -11.47
N ARG A 274 0.29 -13.49 -12.23
CA ARG A 274 0.08 -13.63 -13.68
C ARG A 274 -0.41 -15.02 -14.03
N PRO A 275 -1.21 -15.15 -15.11
CA PRO A 275 -1.72 -16.42 -15.57
C PRO A 275 -0.59 -17.36 -16.03
N ILE A 276 -0.52 -18.55 -15.45
CA ILE A 276 0.47 -19.58 -15.80
C ILE A 276 -0.11 -20.53 -16.86
N ASN A 277 0.53 -20.69 -18.02
CA ASN A 277 0.08 -21.65 -19.02
C ASN A 277 0.65 -23.07 -18.84
N ALA A 278 1.62 -23.24 -17.94
CA ALA A 278 2.24 -24.52 -17.64
C ALA A 278 1.38 -25.34 -16.65
N SER A 279 1.27 -26.65 -16.91
CA SER A 279 0.79 -27.63 -15.93
C SER A 279 1.94 -28.50 -15.47
N LEU A 280 2.22 -28.54 -14.18
CA LEU A 280 3.33 -29.31 -13.61
C LEU A 280 2.84 -30.16 -12.44
N TYR A 281 3.22 -31.43 -12.41
CA TYR A 281 3.09 -32.28 -11.23
C TYR A 281 4.37 -33.09 -11.09
N LEU A 282 5.13 -32.83 -10.03
CA LEU A 282 6.39 -33.52 -9.74
C LEU A 282 6.49 -33.83 -8.24
N CYS A 283 6.98 -35.03 -7.95
CA CYS A 283 7.30 -35.48 -6.59
C CYS A 283 8.81 -35.76 -6.52
N ASP A 284 9.57 -34.89 -5.84
CA ASP A 284 11.02 -35.02 -5.70
C ASP A 284 11.44 -34.70 -4.25
N ASN A 285 12.74 -34.55 -4.00
CA ASN A 285 13.32 -34.13 -2.71
C ASN A 285 13.41 -32.60 -2.55
N LYS A 286 13.03 -31.84 -3.57
CA LYS A 286 13.06 -30.37 -3.65
C LYS A 286 11.78 -29.88 -4.31
N PHE A 287 11.40 -28.63 -4.04
CA PHE A 287 10.33 -27.98 -4.78
C PHE A 287 10.83 -27.48 -6.14
N HIS A 288 10.02 -27.66 -7.17
CA HIS A 288 10.30 -27.13 -8.51
C HIS A 288 9.64 -25.75 -8.66
N THR A 289 10.47 -24.72 -8.72
CA THR A 289 10.09 -23.31 -8.84
C THR A 289 10.37 -22.73 -10.23
N GLU A 290 10.85 -23.53 -11.18
CA GLU A 290 11.25 -23.09 -12.53
C GLU A 290 10.13 -22.33 -13.25
N ALA A 291 8.90 -22.86 -13.22
CA ALA A 291 7.74 -22.22 -13.83
C ALA A 291 7.32 -20.90 -13.14
N LEU A 292 7.69 -20.69 -11.87
CA LEU A 292 7.47 -19.41 -11.18
C LEU A 292 8.58 -18.40 -11.49
N ASN A 293 9.82 -18.86 -11.64
CA ASN A 293 10.95 -18.02 -12.01
C ASN A 293 10.74 -17.38 -13.40
N GLU A 294 10.15 -18.12 -14.34
CA GLU A 294 9.75 -17.58 -15.65
C GLU A 294 8.76 -16.42 -15.52
N LEU A 295 7.82 -16.48 -14.56
CA LEU A 295 6.85 -15.40 -14.35
C LEU A 295 7.48 -14.17 -13.70
N LEU A 296 8.51 -14.38 -12.89
CA LEU A 296 9.26 -13.32 -12.23
C LEU A 296 10.18 -12.56 -13.20
N GLU A 297 10.49 -13.14 -14.36
CA GLU A 297 11.13 -12.39 -15.43
C GLU A 297 10.20 -11.24 -15.83
N SER A 298 10.73 -10.03 -15.73
CA SER A 298 9.92 -8.84 -15.86
C SER A 298 9.58 -8.55 -17.30
N ASP A 299 8.36 -8.90 -17.66
CA ASP A 299 7.72 -8.42 -18.87
C ASP A 299 7.27 -6.97 -18.70
N ASP A 300 8.22 -6.04 -18.61
CA ASP A 300 7.93 -4.64 -18.88
C ASP A 300 7.63 -4.54 -20.38
N LYS A 301 6.46 -4.01 -20.73
CA LYS A 301 6.06 -3.87 -22.13
C LYS A 301 6.74 -2.66 -22.73
N PHE A 302 7.68 -2.88 -23.62
CA PHE A 302 8.36 -1.84 -24.38
C PHE A 302 7.74 -1.70 -25.76
N GLY A 303 7.45 -0.46 -26.15
CA GLY A 303 6.99 -0.14 -27.49
C GLY A 303 8.17 0.10 -28.42
N PHE A 304 8.05 -0.37 -29.66
CA PHE A 304 8.99 -0.09 -30.73
C PHE A 304 8.26 0.53 -31.91
N ILE A 305 8.79 1.65 -32.39
CA ILE A 305 8.36 2.29 -33.64
C ILE A 305 9.54 2.23 -34.58
N VAL A 306 9.47 1.36 -35.59
CA VAL A 306 10.48 1.26 -36.63
C VAL A 306 10.01 2.06 -37.83
N MET A 307 10.66 3.19 -38.10
CA MET A 307 10.38 4.05 -39.25
C MET A 307 11.39 3.83 -40.37
N ASP A 308 10.86 3.54 -41.56
CA ASP A 308 11.62 3.47 -42.79
C ASP A 308 10.96 4.34 -43.88
N GLY A 309 11.69 4.64 -44.96
CA GLY A 309 11.16 5.38 -46.11
C GLY A 309 10.09 4.63 -46.91
N ASN A 310 9.99 3.31 -46.73
CA ASN A 310 9.02 2.44 -47.40
C ASN A 310 7.81 2.07 -46.52
N GLY A 311 7.84 2.39 -45.22
CA GLY A 311 6.79 2.04 -44.27
C GLY A 311 7.24 2.09 -42.81
N THR A 312 6.28 1.98 -41.90
CA THR A 312 6.54 1.87 -40.46
C THR A 312 5.98 0.58 -39.89
N LEU A 313 6.66 0.06 -38.88
CA LEU A 313 6.21 -1.06 -38.07
C LEU A 313 6.07 -0.61 -36.60
N PHE A 314 4.93 -0.94 -36.01
CA PHE A 314 4.67 -0.85 -34.58
C PHE A 314 4.75 -2.24 -33.96
N GLY A 315 5.60 -2.37 -32.96
CA GLY A 315 5.76 -3.62 -32.22
C GLY A 315 5.83 -3.37 -30.73
N THR A 316 5.58 -4.42 -29.97
CA THR A 316 5.81 -4.47 -28.54
C THR A 316 6.73 -5.62 -28.21
N LEU A 317 7.62 -5.40 -27.25
CA LEU A 317 8.46 -6.42 -26.64
C LEU A 317 8.05 -6.56 -25.18
N SER A 318 7.80 -7.79 -24.77
CA SER A 318 7.36 -8.14 -23.42
C SER A 318 8.24 -9.30 -22.98
N GLY A 319 9.32 -8.99 -22.24
CA GLY A 319 10.39 -9.93 -21.93
C GLY A 319 10.97 -10.57 -23.19
N ASN A 320 10.83 -11.89 -23.32
CA ASN A 320 11.30 -12.66 -24.48
C ASN A 320 10.29 -12.73 -25.63
N THR A 321 9.06 -12.25 -25.42
CA THR A 321 8.00 -12.30 -26.44
C THR A 321 7.96 -11.01 -27.25
N ARG A 322 8.07 -11.14 -28.57
CA ARG A 322 7.89 -10.03 -29.52
C ARG A 322 6.52 -10.12 -30.17
N GLU A 323 5.81 -9.01 -30.24
CA GLU A 323 4.50 -8.91 -30.89
C GLU A 323 4.53 -7.75 -31.90
N VAL A 324 4.08 -8.00 -33.12
CA VAL A 324 3.91 -6.95 -34.13
C VAL A 324 2.45 -6.52 -34.13
N LEU A 325 2.19 -5.30 -33.67
CA LEU A 325 0.84 -4.76 -33.54
C LEU A 325 0.28 -4.37 -34.91
N HIS A 326 1.05 -3.57 -35.65
CA HIS A 326 0.60 -3.06 -36.94
C HIS A 326 1.78 -2.70 -37.84
N LYS A 327 1.60 -2.90 -39.14
CA LYS A 327 2.55 -2.45 -40.17
C LYS A 327 1.80 -1.80 -41.31
N PHE A 328 2.32 -0.69 -41.80
CA PHE A 328 1.80 -0.06 -43.01
C PHE A 328 2.94 0.43 -43.90
N SER A 329 2.75 0.33 -45.21
CA SER A 329 3.70 0.78 -46.22
C SER A 329 3.33 2.17 -46.73
N VAL A 330 4.35 2.93 -47.13
CA VAL A 330 4.22 4.27 -47.72
C VAL A 330 5.18 4.40 -48.89
N ASP A 331 4.69 4.99 -49.98
CA ASP A 331 5.52 5.34 -51.13
C ASP A 331 5.84 6.83 -51.12
N LEU A 332 7.06 7.16 -50.68
CA LEU A 332 7.56 8.53 -50.60
C LEU A 332 8.29 8.93 -51.91
N PRO A 333 8.04 10.14 -52.46
CA PRO A 333 8.74 10.60 -53.65
C PRO A 333 10.24 10.74 -53.41
N LYS A 334 11.05 10.03 -54.22
CA LYS A 334 12.52 10.10 -54.14
C LYS A 334 13.04 11.50 -54.49
N LYS A 335 14.27 11.80 -54.04
CA LYS A 335 14.98 13.03 -54.41
C LYS A 335 15.24 13.04 -55.92
N HIS A 336 14.76 14.05 -56.63
CA HIS A 336 15.09 14.22 -58.05
C HIS A 336 16.49 14.82 -58.17
N GLY A 337 17.36 14.18 -58.95
CA GLY A 337 18.71 14.67 -59.24
C GLY A 337 18.81 15.61 -60.45
N ARG A 338 17.74 15.76 -61.23
CA ARG A 338 17.70 16.62 -62.43
C ARG A 338 17.03 17.97 -62.10
N GLY A 339 17.70 19.07 -62.44
CA GLY A 339 17.23 20.44 -62.22
C GLY A 339 16.16 20.90 -63.24
N GLY A 340 15.45 21.98 -62.93
CA GLY A 340 14.44 22.61 -63.80
C GLY A 340 13.48 23.55 -63.04
N GLN A 341 12.62 24.28 -63.76
CA GLN A 341 11.65 25.23 -63.18
C GLN A 341 10.68 24.57 -62.19
N SER A 342 10.37 23.29 -62.40
CA SER A 342 9.48 22.50 -61.53
C SER A 342 10.19 21.85 -60.33
N ALA A 343 11.52 21.95 -60.22
CA ALA A 343 12.30 21.28 -59.17
C ALA A 343 11.86 21.70 -57.75
N LEU A 344 11.60 22.99 -57.53
CA LEU A 344 11.14 23.51 -56.23
C LEU A 344 9.75 22.96 -55.87
N ARG A 345 8.84 22.84 -56.85
CA ARG A 345 7.51 22.25 -56.64
C ARG A 345 7.62 20.79 -56.21
N PHE A 346 8.46 19.98 -56.87
CA PHE A 346 8.67 18.59 -56.47
C PHE A 346 9.36 18.46 -55.11
N ALA A 347 10.23 19.41 -54.74
CA ALA A 347 10.79 19.47 -53.41
C ALA A 347 9.72 19.73 -52.33
N ARG A 348 8.81 20.69 -52.57
CA ARG A 348 7.67 20.97 -51.68
C ARG A 348 6.75 19.76 -51.53
N LEU A 349 6.35 19.14 -52.64
CA LEU A 349 5.46 17.98 -52.63
C LEU A 349 6.07 16.77 -51.91
N ARG A 350 7.41 16.64 -51.94
CA ARG A 350 8.16 15.65 -51.16
C ARG A 350 8.14 15.96 -49.67
N MET A 351 8.40 17.21 -49.28
CA MET A 351 8.34 17.63 -47.86
C MET A 351 6.93 17.46 -47.29
N GLU A 352 5.91 17.82 -48.06
CA GLU A 352 4.50 17.68 -47.68
C GLU A 352 4.12 16.22 -47.46
N LYS A 353 4.50 15.31 -48.38
CA LYS A 353 4.27 13.86 -48.19
C LYS A 353 5.05 13.29 -47.00
N ARG A 354 6.27 13.75 -46.75
CA ARG A 354 7.05 13.36 -45.56
C ARG A 354 6.38 13.81 -44.26
N HIS A 355 5.91 15.06 -44.22
CA HIS A 355 5.19 15.59 -43.07
C HIS A 355 3.88 14.83 -42.82
N ASN A 356 3.10 14.52 -43.87
CA ASN A 356 1.90 13.71 -43.75
C ASN A 356 2.19 12.27 -43.27
N TYR A 357 3.33 11.71 -43.66
CA TYR A 357 3.78 10.41 -43.18
C TYR A 357 4.08 10.43 -41.68
N VAL A 358 4.88 11.39 -41.21
CA VAL A 358 5.19 11.57 -39.78
C VAL A 358 3.91 11.78 -38.97
N ARG A 359 2.97 12.60 -39.47
CA ARG A 359 1.66 12.81 -38.84
C ARG A 359 0.87 11.50 -38.70
N LYS A 360 0.76 10.72 -39.78
CA LYS A 360 0.05 9.44 -39.76
C LYS A 360 0.70 8.46 -38.78
N THR A 361 2.03 8.42 -38.72
CA THR A 361 2.75 7.58 -37.74
C THR A 361 2.49 8.04 -36.32
N ALA A 362 2.49 9.34 -36.04
CA ALA A 362 2.20 9.90 -34.72
C ALA A 362 0.77 9.57 -34.26
N GLU A 363 -0.23 9.74 -35.13
CA GLU A 363 -1.63 9.42 -34.83
C GLU A 363 -1.83 7.92 -34.54
N LEU A 364 -1.20 7.04 -35.32
CA LEU A 364 -1.27 5.59 -35.09
C LEU A 364 -0.52 5.18 -33.81
N ALA A 365 0.59 5.85 -33.47
CA ALA A 365 1.29 5.61 -32.21
C ALA A 365 0.38 5.89 -31.01
N THR A 366 -0.36 7.01 -31.03
CA THR A 366 -1.37 7.33 -30.00
C THR A 366 -2.45 6.23 -29.93
N GLN A 367 -2.96 5.73 -31.06
CA GLN A 367 -4.01 4.71 -31.07
C GLN A 367 -3.56 3.36 -30.48
N PHE A 368 -2.32 2.95 -30.69
CA PHE A 368 -1.82 1.64 -30.24
C PHE A 368 -1.16 1.66 -28.87
N PHE A 369 -0.46 2.75 -28.53
CA PHE A 369 0.28 2.81 -27.27
C PHE A 369 -0.50 3.49 -26.13
N ILE A 370 -1.59 4.20 -26.42
CA ILE A 370 -2.45 4.79 -25.38
C ILE A 370 -3.75 4.01 -25.30
N ASN A 371 -4.09 3.57 -24.09
CA ASN A 371 -5.38 2.95 -23.85
C ASN A 371 -6.48 4.01 -23.83
N PRO A 372 -7.56 3.86 -24.62
CA PRO A 372 -8.61 4.87 -24.71
C PRO A 372 -9.39 5.06 -23.39
N SER A 373 -9.47 4.01 -22.56
CA SER A 373 -10.21 4.04 -21.30
C SER A 373 -9.47 4.74 -20.16
N THR A 374 -8.15 4.59 -20.08
CA THR A 374 -7.32 5.17 -19.01
C THR A 374 -6.56 6.41 -19.46
N SER A 375 -6.52 6.68 -20.77
CA SER A 375 -5.73 7.75 -21.38
C SER A 375 -4.25 7.73 -21.00
N GLN A 376 -3.75 6.59 -20.53
CA GLN A 376 -2.37 6.37 -20.11
C GLN A 376 -1.64 5.47 -21.11
N PRO A 377 -0.31 5.62 -21.26
CA PRO A 377 0.49 4.75 -22.09
C PRO A 377 0.50 3.33 -21.52
N ASN A 378 0.28 2.34 -22.38
CA ASN A 378 0.34 0.91 -22.04
C ASN A 378 1.78 0.37 -21.96
N VAL A 379 2.75 1.14 -22.44
CA VAL A 379 4.17 0.78 -22.50
C VAL A 379 4.96 1.52 -21.44
N SER A 380 5.89 0.81 -20.80
CA SER A 380 6.80 1.36 -19.79
C SER A 380 7.83 2.31 -20.42
N GLY A 381 8.21 2.02 -21.66
CA GLY A 381 9.07 2.86 -22.48
C GLY A 381 8.90 2.62 -23.98
N LEU A 382 9.35 3.59 -24.76
CA LEU A 382 9.24 3.61 -26.22
C LEU A 382 10.62 3.76 -26.85
N ILE A 383 10.91 2.95 -27.86
CA ILE A 383 12.13 3.04 -28.65
C ILE A 383 11.75 3.44 -30.07
N LEU A 384 12.37 4.51 -30.56
CA LEU A 384 12.22 4.95 -31.94
C LEU A 384 13.41 4.42 -32.75
N ALA A 385 13.16 3.52 -33.69
CA ALA A 385 14.18 2.98 -34.56
C ALA A 385 13.98 3.45 -36.00
N GLY A 386 15.06 3.67 -36.74
CA GLY A 386 14.97 3.96 -38.18
C GLY A 386 16.32 4.20 -38.83
N SER A 387 16.36 4.10 -40.16
CA SER A 387 17.59 4.25 -40.96
C SER A 387 17.94 5.70 -41.32
N ALA A 388 16.99 6.62 -41.16
CA ALA A 388 17.11 8.03 -41.55
C ALA A 388 16.59 8.97 -40.45
N ASP A 389 16.74 10.28 -40.69
CA ASP A 389 16.31 11.38 -39.81
C ASP A 389 14.78 11.44 -39.56
N PHE A 390 13.98 10.52 -40.12
CA PHE A 390 12.54 10.49 -39.88
C PHE A 390 12.17 10.29 -38.41
N LYS A 391 12.96 9.52 -37.67
CA LYS A 391 12.74 9.26 -36.24
C LYS A 391 13.08 10.47 -35.36
N THR A 392 14.07 11.29 -35.77
CA THR A 392 14.43 12.53 -35.07
C THR A 392 13.41 13.62 -35.40
N GLU A 393 12.93 13.68 -36.65
CA GLU A 393 11.79 14.51 -37.03
C GLU A 393 10.53 14.15 -36.21
N LEU A 394 10.26 12.86 -35.99
CA LEU A 394 9.13 12.42 -35.16
C LEU A 394 9.31 12.85 -33.70
N SER A 395 10.49 12.65 -33.10
CA SER A 395 10.73 12.96 -31.67
C SER A 395 10.74 14.46 -31.36
N GLN A 396 11.15 15.29 -32.33
CA GLN A 396 11.17 16.75 -32.20
C GLN A 396 9.83 17.39 -32.58
N SER A 397 8.96 16.69 -33.31
CA SER A 397 7.69 17.27 -33.76
C SER A 397 6.67 17.40 -32.63
N ASP A 398 6.00 18.55 -32.58
CA ASP A 398 4.86 18.80 -31.69
C ASP A 398 3.61 17.94 -32.02
N MET A 399 3.66 17.19 -33.13
CA MET A 399 2.58 16.29 -33.55
C MET A 399 2.59 14.98 -32.77
N PHE A 400 3.71 14.65 -32.14
CA PHE A 400 3.81 13.45 -31.31
C PHE A 400 3.19 13.73 -29.94
N ASP A 401 2.43 12.77 -29.42
CA ASP A 401 1.76 12.95 -28.12
C ASP A 401 2.81 13.15 -27.02
N GLN A 402 2.69 14.25 -26.27
CA GLN A 402 3.63 14.63 -25.21
C GLN A 402 3.76 13.54 -24.14
N ARG A 403 2.72 12.73 -23.92
CA ARG A 403 2.74 11.62 -22.96
C ARG A 403 3.65 10.49 -23.44
N LEU A 404 3.63 10.19 -24.73
CA LEU A 404 4.52 9.20 -25.34
C LEU A 404 5.94 9.75 -25.48
N GLN A 405 6.07 11.05 -25.75
CA GLN A 405 7.38 11.72 -25.85
C GLN A 405 8.17 11.61 -24.54
N ALA A 406 7.51 11.79 -23.39
CA ALA A 406 8.11 11.61 -22.07
C ALA A 406 8.54 10.15 -21.77
N LYS A 407 8.03 9.18 -22.54
CA LYS A 407 8.34 7.75 -22.42
C LYS A 407 9.35 7.25 -23.45
N ILE A 408 9.89 8.13 -24.31
CA ILE A 408 10.97 7.75 -25.24
C ILE A 408 12.23 7.47 -24.42
N LEU A 409 12.71 6.23 -24.49
CA LEU A 409 13.94 5.79 -23.84
C LEU A 409 15.17 6.10 -24.69
N ASN A 410 15.11 5.73 -25.97
CA ASN A 410 16.21 5.97 -26.90
C ASN A 410 15.75 6.01 -28.36
N VAL A 411 16.59 6.63 -29.19
CA VAL A 411 16.45 6.67 -30.64
C VAL A 411 17.59 5.86 -31.26
N VAL A 412 17.28 4.79 -31.99
CA VAL A 412 18.25 3.82 -32.50
C VAL A 412 18.36 3.88 -34.02
N ASP A 413 19.58 3.88 -34.55
CA ASP A 413 19.88 3.72 -35.97
C ASP A 413 19.86 2.24 -36.37
N VAL A 414 19.00 1.89 -37.33
CA VAL A 414 18.93 0.54 -37.90
C VAL A 414 19.19 0.58 -39.40
N SER A 415 19.85 -0.45 -39.92
CA SER A 415 20.24 -0.52 -41.33
C SER A 415 19.08 -0.95 -42.24
N TYR A 416 18.12 -1.68 -41.68
CA TYR A 416 16.98 -2.24 -42.41
C TYR A 416 15.66 -1.79 -41.76
N GLY A 417 14.62 -1.63 -42.58
CA GLY A 417 13.25 -1.37 -42.12
C GLY A 417 12.45 -2.65 -41.84
N GLY A 418 11.22 -2.48 -41.36
CA GLY A 418 10.27 -3.58 -41.15
C GLY A 418 10.67 -4.55 -40.04
N GLU A 419 10.33 -5.83 -40.21
CA GLU A 419 10.52 -6.87 -39.18
C GLU A 419 12.01 -7.19 -38.93
N ASN A 420 12.87 -7.09 -39.95
CA ASN A 420 14.31 -7.28 -39.79
C ASN A 420 14.93 -6.12 -39.00
N GLY A 421 14.50 -4.89 -39.30
CA GLY A 421 14.86 -3.69 -38.52
C GLY A 421 14.40 -3.76 -37.07
N PHE A 422 13.23 -4.36 -36.83
CA PHE A 422 12.70 -4.57 -35.49
C PHE A 422 13.62 -5.48 -34.65
N ASN A 423 14.12 -6.59 -35.22
CA ASN A 423 15.05 -7.47 -34.51
C ASN A 423 16.37 -6.77 -34.20
N GLN A 424 16.91 -6.02 -35.17
CA GLN A 424 18.13 -5.25 -34.96
C GLN A 424 17.95 -4.18 -33.87
N ALA A 425 16.80 -3.51 -33.86
CA ALA A 425 16.47 -2.52 -32.83
C ALA A 425 16.39 -3.15 -31.43
N ILE A 426 15.83 -4.36 -31.31
CA ILE A 426 15.76 -5.10 -30.04
C ILE A 426 17.17 -5.42 -29.53
N GLU A 427 18.06 -5.92 -30.40
CA GLU A 427 19.43 -6.27 -30.02
C GLU A 427 20.21 -5.05 -29.53
N LEU A 428 20.16 -3.95 -30.28
CA LEU A 428 20.84 -2.69 -29.91
C LEU A 428 20.26 -2.02 -28.67
N SER A 429 18.98 -2.26 -28.37
CA SER A 429 18.32 -1.65 -27.21
C SER A 429 18.36 -2.51 -25.95
N SER A 430 18.83 -3.76 -26.04
CA SER A 430 18.84 -4.73 -24.95
C SER A 430 19.51 -4.20 -23.67
N GLU A 431 20.65 -3.51 -23.81
CA GLU A 431 21.38 -2.91 -22.69
C GLU A 431 20.56 -1.81 -21.99
N ILE A 432 19.87 -0.97 -22.76
CA ILE A 432 19.08 0.14 -22.23
C ILE A 432 17.82 -0.39 -21.55
N LEU A 433 17.19 -1.41 -22.13
CA LEU A 433 16.00 -2.06 -21.57
C LEU A 433 16.29 -2.72 -20.22
N ALA A 434 17.45 -3.39 -20.08
CA ALA A 434 17.89 -3.95 -18.81
C ALA A 434 18.09 -2.86 -17.72
N ASN A 435 18.49 -1.66 -18.14
CA ASN A 435 18.76 -0.54 -17.24
C ASN A 435 17.51 0.27 -16.83
N VAL A 436 16.32 0.04 -17.40
CA VAL A 436 15.13 0.87 -17.11
C VAL A 436 14.73 0.82 -15.63
N LYS A 437 14.70 -0.38 -15.03
CA LYS A 437 14.41 -0.55 -13.60
C LYS A 437 15.43 0.16 -12.72
N PHE A 438 16.70 0.05 -13.10
CA PHE A 438 17.80 0.73 -12.43
C PHE A 438 17.69 2.25 -12.53
N ILE A 439 17.25 2.78 -13.67
CA ILE A 439 17.03 4.23 -13.87
C ILE A 439 15.86 4.71 -13.00
N GLN A 440 14.78 3.94 -12.88
CA GLN A 440 13.66 4.26 -12.00
C GLN A 440 14.09 4.27 -10.53
N GLU A 441 14.79 3.23 -10.07
CA GLU A 441 15.38 3.15 -8.73
C GLU A 441 16.31 4.35 -8.45
N LYS A 442 17.24 4.64 -9.38
CA LYS A 442 18.16 5.77 -9.27
C LYS A 442 17.42 7.11 -9.19
N ARG A 443 16.34 7.29 -9.95
CA ARG A 443 15.53 8.51 -9.91
C ARG A 443 14.80 8.66 -8.59
N LEU A 444 14.28 7.57 -8.02
CA LEU A 444 13.61 7.57 -6.72
C LEU A 444 14.58 7.97 -5.60
N ILE A 445 15.74 7.31 -5.55
CA ILE A 445 16.81 7.62 -4.58
C ILE A 445 17.37 9.02 -4.82
N GLY A 446 17.46 9.45 -6.08
CA GLY A 446 17.87 10.80 -6.46
C GLY A 446 16.96 11.87 -5.86
N LYS A 447 15.64 11.67 -5.93
CA LYS A 447 14.67 12.56 -5.25
C LYS A 447 14.87 12.58 -3.74
N TYR A 448 15.07 11.41 -3.12
CA TYR A 448 15.35 11.30 -1.70
C TYR A 448 16.62 12.07 -1.28
N PHE A 449 17.70 11.97 -2.05
CA PHE A 449 18.92 12.74 -1.80
C PHE A 449 18.78 14.23 -2.11
N GLU A 450 17.94 14.60 -3.06
CA GLU A 450 17.63 15.99 -3.35
C GLU A 450 16.95 16.65 -2.14
N GLU A 451 15.95 15.99 -1.53
CA GLU A 451 15.30 16.47 -0.30
C GLU A 451 16.29 16.60 0.88
N ILE A 452 17.25 15.69 1.00
CA ILE A 452 18.32 15.80 2.00
C ILE A 452 19.23 17.00 1.68
N SER A 453 19.63 17.18 0.43
CA SER A 453 20.54 18.25 0.04
C SER A 453 19.94 19.65 0.15
N GLN A 454 18.61 19.75 0.07
CA GLN A 454 17.86 20.99 0.17
C GLN A 454 17.43 21.32 1.61
N ASP A 455 17.74 20.46 2.60
CA ASP A 455 17.39 20.62 4.02
C ASP A 455 15.89 20.96 4.24
N THR A 456 15.00 20.40 3.41
CA THR A 456 13.56 20.67 3.48
C THR A 456 12.88 20.05 4.71
N GLY A 457 13.59 19.15 5.41
CA GLY A 457 13.09 18.38 6.55
C GLY A 457 11.97 17.38 6.17
N LYS A 458 11.83 17.07 4.87
CA LYS A 458 10.83 16.13 4.34
C LYS A 458 11.37 14.73 4.08
N TYR A 459 12.35 14.29 4.86
CA TYR A 459 12.93 12.97 4.76
C TYR A 459 13.08 12.34 6.14
N VAL A 460 13.03 11.01 6.20
CA VAL A 460 13.31 10.22 7.39
C VAL A 460 14.33 9.16 7.06
N PHE A 461 15.23 8.90 8.00
CA PHE A 461 16.19 7.81 7.96
C PHE A 461 16.20 7.11 9.31
N GLY A 462 16.61 5.84 9.33
CA GLY A 462 16.65 5.06 10.57
C GLY A 462 15.32 4.38 10.89
N VAL A 463 15.39 3.25 11.59
CA VAL A 463 14.25 2.36 11.81
C VAL A 463 13.21 3.01 12.73
N ASP A 464 13.66 3.55 13.86
CA ASP A 464 12.80 4.09 14.91
C ASP A 464 12.10 5.37 14.45
N ASP A 465 12.83 6.28 13.82
CA ASP A 465 12.27 7.52 13.28
C ASP A 465 11.29 7.24 12.14
N THR A 466 11.62 6.29 11.27
CA THR A 466 10.72 5.90 10.17
C THR A 466 9.42 5.29 10.72
N LEU A 467 9.50 4.47 11.77
CA LEU A 467 8.31 3.91 12.42
C LEU A 467 7.46 4.99 13.09
N LYS A 468 8.06 5.91 13.85
CA LYS A 468 7.36 7.05 14.45
C LYS A 468 6.65 7.88 13.37
N ALA A 469 7.34 8.20 12.29
CA ALA A 469 6.76 8.96 11.18
C ALA A 469 5.64 8.21 10.45
N LEU A 470 5.73 6.88 10.40
CA LEU A 470 4.75 6.01 9.76
C LEU A 470 3.49 5.86 10.64
N GLU A 471 3.62 5.79 11.97
CA GLU A 471 2.50 5.84 12.93
C GLU A 471 1.76 7.18 12.88
N MET A 472 2.47 8.28 12.65
CA MET A 472 1.87 9.61 12.44
C MET A 472 1.21 9.76 11.05
N GLY A 473 1.40 8.80 10.13
CA GLY A 473 0.90 8.86 8.76
C GLY A 473 1.53 9.99 7.93
N ALA A 474 2.75 10.42 8.29
CA ALA A 474 3.47 11.51 7.63
C ALA A 474 4.23 11.06 6.37
N VAL A 475 4.52 9.77 6.25
CA VAL A 475 5.31 9.20 5.14
C VAL A 475 4.48 9.12 3.85
N GLU A 476 4.99 9.72 2.78
CA GLU A 476 4.43 9.59 1.43
C GLU A 476 4.95 8.30 0.76
N THR A 477 6.27 8.18 0.65
CA THR A 477 6.93 7.05 -0.01
C THR A 477 7.95 6.46 0.96
N LEU A 478 7.74 5.20 1.33
CA LEU A 478 8.65 4.42 2.15
C LEU A 478 9.60 3.65 1.23
N ILE A 479 10.90 3.90 1.39
CA ILE A 479 11.97 3.28 0.61
C ILE A 479 12.67 2.25 1.50
N VAL A 480 12.63 0.98 1.10
CA VAL A 480 13.21 -0.12 1.88
C VAL A 480 14.16 -0.94 1.03
N TRP A 481 15.31 -1.27 1.59
CA TRP A 481 16.26 -2.18 0.94
C TRP A 481 15.76 -3.63 0.96
N GLU A 482 15.81 -4.32 -0.17
CA GLU A 482 15.30 -5.70 -0.32
C GLU A 482 15.94 -6.72 0.65
N ASN A 483 17.20 -6.52 1.03
CA ASN A 483 17.96 -7.43 1.90
C ASN A 483 18.19 -6.83 3.30
N LEU A 484 17.22 -6.11 3.83
CA LEU A 484 17.29 -5.61 5.19
C LEU A 484 17.19 -6.77 6.20
N ASP A 485 18.23 -6.91 7.02
CA ASP A 485 18.35 -7.96 8.06
C ASP A 485 17.83 -7.47 9.44
N ILE A 486 16.68 -6.79 9.45
CA ILE A 486 16.02 -6.35 10.70
C ILE A 486 14.79 -7.23 10.96
N ASN A 487 14.73 -7.79 12.17
CA ASN A 487 13.59 -8.54 12.64
C ASN A 487 12.82 -7.74 13.68
N ARG A 488 11.48 -7.78 13.58
CA ARG A 488 10.54 -7.27 14.56
C ARG A 488 10.20 -8.39 15.54
N TYR A 489 10.48 -8.14 16.82
CA TYR A 489 10.16 -9.02 17.92
C TYR A 489 9.01 -8.43 18.73
N GLN A 490 7.96 -9.21 18.92
CA GLN A 490 6.96 -8.93 19.94
C GLN A 490 7.36 -9.68 21.21
N LEU A 491 7.83 -8.93 22.19
CA LEU A 491 8.24 -9.43 23.49
C LEU A 491 7.10 -9.18 24.47
N LYS A 492 6.71 -10.22 25.21
CA LYS A 492 5.72 -10.08 26.29
C LYS A 492 6.42 -10.28 27.62
N ASN A 493 6.25 -9.34 28.53
CA ASN A 493 6.73 -9.51 29.89
C ASN A 493 5.78 -10.46 30.65
N SER A 494 6.34 -11.54 31.19
CA SER A 494 5.59 -12.59 31.90
C SER A 494 4.94 -12.07 33.20
N THR A 495 5.48 -11.00 33.80
CA THR A 495 5.01 -10.43 35.07
C THR A 495 4.00 -9.28 34.89
N THR A 496 4.22 -8.37 33.92
CA THR A 496 3.36 -7.18 33.72
C THR A 496 2.34 -7.34 32.60
N GLY A 497 2.51 -8.34 31.71
CA GLY A 497 1.64 -8.54 30.55
C GLY A 497 1.80 -7.49 29.45
N GLU A 498 2.73 -6.55 29.60
CA GLU A 498 3.03 -5.50 28.64
C GLU A 498 3.75 -6.08 27.42
N ILE A 499 3.31 -5.67 26.23
CA ILE A 499 3.86 -6.12 24.94
C ILE A 499 4.80 -5.02 24.45
N THR A 500 6.10 -5.28 24.50
CA THR A 500 7.12 -4.39 23.94
C THR A 500 7.51 -4.88 22.56
N ILE A 501 7.53 -3.97 21.59
CA ILE A 501 7.96 -4.26 20.22
C ILE A 501 9.40 -3.77 20.10
N LYS A 502 10.34 -4.69 19.87
CA LYS A 502 11.75 -4.34 19.62
C LYS A 502 12.12 -4.70 18.18
N HIS A 503 12.88 -3.82 17.54
CA HIS A 503 13.49 -4.05 16.24
C HIS A 503 14.97 -4.33 16.45
N LEU A 504 15.43 -5.52 16.06
CA LEU A 504 16.79 -5.98 16.33
C LEU A 504 17.50 -6.37 15.03
N ASN A 505 18.75 -5.94 14.91
CA ASN A 505 19.70 -6.43 13.88
C ASN A 505 20.29 -7.80 14.29
N LYS A 506 20.80 -8.57 13.32
CA LYS A 506 21.51 -9.85 13.58
C LYS A 506 22.61 -9.78 14.65
N GLU A 507 23.31 -8.66 14.76
CA GLU A 507 24.36 -8.46 15.78
C GLU A 507 23.78 -8.20 17.18
N GLN A 508 22.60 -7.58 17.25
CA GLN A 508 21.87 -7.33 18.49
C GLN A 508 21.05 -8.56 18.92
N GLU A 509 20.69 -9.45 17.99
CA GLU A 509 20.11 -10.77 18.28
C GLU A 509 21.09 -11.67 19.06
N ALA A 510 22.40 -11.49 18.86
CA ALA A 510 23.44 -12.27 19.55
C ALA A 510 23.64 -11.85 21.02
N ASN A 511 23.14 -10.67 21.42
CA ASN A 511 23.26 -10.16 22.78
C ASN A 511 22.03 -10.55 23.61
N GLU A 512 22.19 -11.52 24.52
CA GLU A 512 21.17 -11.95 25.49
C GLU A 512 20.62 -10.81 26.36
N SER A 513 21.35 -9.72 26.52
CA SER A 513 20.92 -8.52 27.27
C SER A 513 19.68 -7.84 26.67
N ASN A 514 19.44 -7.98 25.36
CA ASN A 514 18.29 -7.34 24.71
C ASN A 514 16.96 -8.04 24.99
N PHE A 515 17.01 -9.29 25.45
CA PHE A 515 15.86 -10.11 25.86
C PHE A 515 15.55 -10.01 27.36
N ARG A 516 16.31 -9.18 28.10
CA ARG A 516 16.03 -8.84 29.49
C ARG A 516 15.47 -7.43 29.59
N ASP A 517 14.48 -7.25 30.46
CA ASP A 517 13.89 -5.96 30.74
C ASP A 517 14.88 -5.11 31.58
N PRO A 518 15.18 -3.83 31.21
CA PRO A 518 16.15 -3.01 31.92
C PRO A 518 15.76 -2.72 33.39
N VAL A 519 14.48 -2.86 33.74
CA VAL A 519 13.94 -2.55 35.08
C VAL A 519 13.81 -3.79 35.97
N SER A 520 13.47 -4.96 35.41
CA SER A 520 13.07 -6.13 36.21
C SER A 520 14.03 -7.32 36.15
N SER A 521 15.02 -7.32 35.25
CA SER A 521 15.88 -8.51 35.01
C SER A 521 15.10 -9.82 34.77
N ALA A 522 13.84 -9.73 34.36
CA ALA A 522 13.00 -10.85 33.99
C ALA A 522 13.19 -11.15 32.50
N ASP A 523 13.22 -12.43 32.14
CA ASP A 523 13.35 -12.86 30.75
C ASP A 523 12.04 -12.55 30.01
N LEU A 524 12.13 -11.79 28.91
CA LEU A 524 11.00 -11.44 28.06
C LEU A 524 10.68 -12.62 27.13
N GLU A 525 9.43 -13.08 27.13
CA GLU A 525 9.01 -14.16 26.25
C GLU A 525 8.82 -13.64 24.82
N VAL A 526 9.47 -14.29 23.85
CA VAL A 526 9.28 -14.00 22.43
C VAL A 526 7.96 -14.61 21.99
N VAL A 527 6.95 -13.76 21.77
CA VAL A 527 5.64 -14.18 21.27
C VAL A 527 5.68 -14.39 19.77
N GLU A 528 6.31 -13.45 19.05
CA GLU A 528 6.33 -13.46 17.60
C GLU A 528 7.63 -12.87 17.05
N LYS A 529 8.26 -13.59 16.11
CA LYS A 529 9.41 -13.13 15.33
C LYS A 529 8.97 -12.98 13.88
N MET A 530 8.96 -11.76 13.38
CA MET A 530 8.63 -11.46 11.99
C MET A 530 9.69 -10.55 11.35
N PRO A 531 10.14 -10.83 10.11
CA PRO A 531 11.01 -9.92 9.38
C PRO A 531 10.33 -8.58 9.13
N LEU A 532 11.03 -7.47 9.36
CA LEU A 532 10.44 -6.13 9.26
C LEU A 532 9.92 -5.82 7.84
N LEU A 533 10.58 -6.31 6.79
CA LEU A 533 10.08 -6.19 5.41
C LEU A 533 8.72 -6.85 5.21
N GLU A 534 8.49 -7.99 5.84
CA GLU A 534 7.24 -8.73 5.69
C GLU A 534 6.10 -8.02 6.39
N TRP A 535 6.39 -7.41 7.54
CA TRP A 535 5.46 -6.53 8.21
C TRP A 535 5.10 -5.32 7.35
N PHE A 536 6.09 -4.61 6.79
CA PHE A 536 5.83 -3.49 5.88
C PHE A 536 4.99 -3.91 4.68
N ALA A 537 5.29 -5.05 4.06
CA ALA A 537 4.54 -5.54 2.90
C ALA A 537 3.09 -5.95 3.20
N ASN A 538 2.72 -6.15 4.47
CA ASN A 538 1.35 -6.46 4.89
C ASN A 538 0.58 -5.21 5.35
N ASP A 539 1.24 -4.31 6.08
CA ASP A 539 0.56 -3.19 6.76
C ASP A 539 0.74 -1.82 6.10
N TYR A 540 1.56 -1.66 5.06
CA TYR A 540 1.77 -0.35 4.37
C TYR A 540 0.47 0.35 3.97
N ARG A 541 -0.56 -0.40 3.58
CA ARG A 541 -1.87 0.14 3.19
C ARG A 541 -2.61 0.84 4.34
N GLN A 542 -2.40 0.40 5.58
CA GLN A 542 -3.06 0.99 6.76
C GLN A 542 -2.52 2.40 7.03
N PHE A 543 -1.23 2.62 6.73
CA PHE A 543 -0.55 3.90 6.95
C PHE A 543 -0.72 4.87 5.77
N GLY A 544 -1.24 4.39 4.63
CA GLY A 544 -1.45 5.20 3.44
C GLY A 544 -0.15 5.67 2.79
N CYS A 545 0.93 4.89 2.92
CA CYS A 545 2.22 5.13 2.29
C CYS A 545 2.42 4.23 1.05
N SER A 546 3.24 4.69 0.10
CA SER A 546 3.70 3.89 -1.03
C SER A 546 5.01 3.19 -0.66
N LEU A 547 5.04 1.86 -0.69
CA LEU A 547 6.23 1.07 -0.39
C LEU A 547 7.01 0.77 -1.67
N GLU A 548 8.28 1.16 -1.72
CA GLU A 548 9.19 0.89 -2.82
C GLU A 548 10.42 0.11 -2.34
N PHE A 549 10.73 -0.96 -3.06
CA PHE A 549 11.90 -1.80 -2.78
C PHE A 549 13.09 -1.37 -3.64
N VAL A 550 14.25 -1.21 -3.01
CA VAL A 550 15.49 -0.77 -3.67
C VAL A 550 16.57 -1.84 -3.55
N THR A 551 17.46 -1.90 -4.55
CA THR A 551 18.64 -2.77 -4.55
C THR A 551 19.95 -2.01 -4.32
N ASN A 552 21.00 -2.73 -3.90
CA ASN A 552 22.34 -2.15 -3.69
C ASN A 552 23.21 -2.11 -4.96
N LYS A 553 22.65 -2.38 -6.13
CA LYS A 553 23.41 -2.45 -7.40
C LYS A 553 23.90 -1.09 -7.87
N SER A 554 23.18 -0.01 -7.52
CA SER A 554 23.59 1.36 -7.88
C SER A 554 24.59 1.94 -6.89
N GLN A 555 25.37 2.91 -7.33
CA GLN A 555 26.23 3.70 -6.45
C GLN A 555 25.40 4.44 -5.39
N GLU A 556 24.28 5.05 -5.80
CA GLU A 556 23.32 5.73 -4.93
C GLU A 556 22.62 4.72 -4.00
N GLY A 557 22.26 3.54 -4.50
CA GLY A 557 21.69 2.46 -3.69
C GLY A 557 22.66 1.92 -2.64
N SER A 558 23.94 1.79 -2.99
CA SER A 558 24.99 1.42 -2.04
C SER A 558 25.19 2.48 -0.95
N GLN A 559 25.11 3.77 -1.30
CA GLN A 559 25.14 4.87 -0.32
C GLN A 559 23.92 4.85 0.59
N PHE A 560 22.71 4.60 0.05
CA PHE A 560 21.50 4.46 0.83
C PHE A 560 21.59 3.30 1.85
N CYS A 561 22.03 2.13 1.40
CA CYS A 561 22.15 0.95 2.25
C CYS A 561 23.22 1.13 3.36
N ARG A 562 24.41 1.65 3.00
CA ARG A 562 25.53 1.78 3.95
C ARG A 562 25.47 3.03 4.81
N GLY A 563 24.94 4.13 4.29
CA GLY A 563 24.90 5.43 4.96
C GLY A 563 23.67 5.64 5.82
N PHE A 564 22.51 5.15 5.38
CA PHE A 564 21.21 5.45 6.03
C PHE A 564 20.53 4.21 6.63
N GLY A 565 21.25 3.08 6.74
CA GLY A 565 20.74 1.86 7.36
C GLY A 565 19.71 1.09 6.52
N GLY A 566 19.56 1.42 5.23
CA GLY A 566 18.71 0.67 4.29
C GLY A 566 17.19 0.85 4.48
N ILE A 567 16.76 1.78 5.34
CA ILE A 567 15.37 2.24 5.45
C ILE A 567 15.37 3.77 5.42
N GLY A 568 14.44 4.32 4.65
CA GLY A 568 14.15 5.75 4.67
C GLY A 568 12.79 6.04 4.10
N GLY A 569 12.33 7.27 4.26
CA GLY A 569 11.04 7.71 3.75
C GLY A 569 11.07 9.15 3.27
N ILE A 570 10.27 9.45 2.26
CA ILE A 570 9.93 10.81 1.86
C ILE A 570 8.64 11.18 2.59
N LEU A 571 8.67 12.30 3.31
CA LEU A 571 7.53 12.80 4.08
C LEU A 571 6.67 13.76 3.26
N ARG A 572 5.35 13.75 3.50
CA ARG A 572 4.40 14.70 2.90
C ARG A 572 4.61 16.12 3.41
N TYR A 573 4.92 16.25 4.68
CA TYR A 573 5.11 17.51 5.39
C TYR A 573 6.35 17.41 6.28
N GLN A 574 6.94 18.57 6.59
CA GLN A 574 8.11 18.64 7.45
C GLN A 574 7.74 18.14 8.85
N LEU A 575 8.54 17.20 9.37
CA LEU A 575 8.40 16.68 10.72
C LEU A 575 9.64 17.07 11.51
N ASP A 576 9.47 17.74 12.65
CA ASP A 576 10.59 18.05 13.52
C ASP A 576 10.85 16.83 14.42
N MET A 577 11.80 15.98 14.04
CA MET A 577 12.08 14.72 14.76
C MET A 577 12.74 14.97 16.11
N ARG A 578 13.45 16.10 16.26
CA ARG A 578 14.17 16.45 17.48
C ARG A 578 13.24 16.69 18.68
N SER A 579 12.02 17.18 18.45
CA SER A 579 11.06 17.37 19.54
C SER A 579 10.57 16.05 20.15
N PHE A 580 10.78 14.91 19.50
CA PHE A 580 10.28 13.62 19.99
C PHE A 580 11.29 12.82 20.81
N ASP A 581 12.58 13.12 20.72
CA ASP A 581 13.60 12.52 21.61
C ASP A 581 13.58 13.21 22.99
N GLU A 582 13.20 14.49 23.08
CA GLU A 582 13.05 15.19 24.35
C GLU A 582 11.89 14.63 25.20
N PHE A 583 10.83 14.09 24.60
CA PHE A 583 9.73 13.46 25.34
C PHE A 583 10.03 12.04 25.85
N SER A 584 11.08 11.37 25.33
CA SER A 584 11.49 10.05 25.86
C SER A 584 12.43 10.14 27.05
N ASP A 585 13.11 11.27 27.24
CA ASP A 585 14.11 11.46 28.30
C ASP A 585 13.59 12.25 29.53
N GLU A 586 12.36 12.79 29.49
CA GLU A 586 11.77 13.60 30.56
C GLU A 586 10.83 12.85 31.53
N GLU A 587 11.09 11.60 31.92
CA GLU A 587 10.49 11.04 33.14
C GLU A 587 11.44 10.04 33.82
N VAL A 588 12.45 10.52 34.57
CA VAL A 588 12.78 10.16 35.97
C VAL A 588 13.84 11.15 36.48
N TYR A 589 13.43 12.29 37.03
CA TYR A 589 14.22 12.94 38.08
C TYR A 589 13.63 12.50 39.41
N ASP A 590 14.36 11.58 40.05
CA ASP A 590 14.16 11.15 41.43
C ASP A 590 14.49 12.32 42.36
N ASP A 591 13.49 13.11 42.74
CA ASP A 591 13.61 14.09 43.82
C ASP A 591 13.66 13.34 45.16
N SER A 592 14.87 12.94 45.55
CA SER A 592 15.21 12.54 46.90
C SER A 592 16.22 13.51 47.51
N GLU A 593 15.71 14.51 48.25
CA GLU A 593 16.34 15.06 49.45
C GLU A 593 15.29 15.57 50.46
#